data_AF-A0A928H0L2-F1
#
_entry.id   AF-A0A928H0L2-F1
#
_cell.length_a   1.000
_cell.length_b   1.000
_cell.length_c   1.000
_cell.angle_alpha   90.00
_cell.angle_beta   90.00
_cell.angle_gamma   90.00
#
_symmetry.space_group_name_H-M   'P 1'
#
loop_
_entity.id
_entity.type
_entity.pdbx_description
1 polymer ?
#
loop_
_entity_poly.entity_id
_entity_poly.type
_entity_poly.pdbx_seq_one_letter_code
_entity_poly.pdbx_strand_id
1 'polypeptide(L)'
;ATPKAGKIHRYRHSVLPAFTIGVWLLMLLTLLFGFARSFETPYIAMLVEQIIGLKEAAFWTGIISAFVSVGSMLSGIIIGYFSDRIRPLQLLIPIMAVTCITLFLQASATNLWVFGISRTVMFFVFGGSSAVLMKLMSNTTPKRKRGAVFGYRSTAHNIGSMIASFFAGWVVFICKDVRSAFYAAAILMLVLIPLTVWIIRRAMSQPFYIAHSPFRQQ
;
A
#
# COMPACT_ATOMS: atom_id res chain seq x y z
N ALA A 1 19.84 -39.75 -4.28
CA ALA A 1 18.49 -39.83 -4.89
C ALA A 1 18.12 -38.47 -5.46
N THR A 2 18.25 -38.31 -6.77
CA THR A 2 17.92 -37.08 -7.52
C THR A 2 16.40 -36.89 -7.57
N PRO A 3 15.86 -35.71 -7.23
CA PRO A 3 14.43 -35.47 -7.34
C PRO A 3 14.03 -35.37 -8.82
N LYS A 4 13.09 -36.24 -9.20
CA LYS A 4 12.46 -36.44 -10.51
C LYS A 4 12.31 -35.15 -11.34
N ALA A 5 12.99 -35.14 -12.49
CA ALA A 5 12.90 -34.15 -13.56
C ALA A 5 11.53 -34.04 -14.28
N GLY A 6 10.50 -34.75 -13.80
CA GLY A 6 9.19 -34.86 -14.47
C GLY A 6 8.18 -33.73 -14.20
N LYS A 7 8.45 -32.79 -13.27
CA LYS A 7 7.51 -31.70 -12.94
C LYS A 7 7.76 -30.37 -13.68
N ILE A 8 8.78 -30.30 -14.54
CA ILE A 8 9.19 -29.05 -15.19
C ILE A 8 8.34 -28.74 -16.44
N HIS A 9 7.68 -29.73 -17.04
CA HIS A 9 6.97 -29.56 -18.32
C HIS A 9 5.51 -29.11 -18.22
N ARG A 10 4.91 -29.03 -17.02
CA ARG A 10 3.47 -28.78 -16.87
C ARG A 10 3.07 -27.31 -16.70
N TYR A 11 3.99 -26.36 -16.87
CA TYR A 11 3.73 -24.91 -16.72
C TYR A 11 3.93 -24.13 -18.02
N ARG A 12 3.60 -24.73 -19.16
CA ARG A 12 3.81 -24.11 -20.49
C ARG A 12 2.61 -23.26 -20.96
N HIS A 13 1.46 -23.32 -20.27
CA HIS A 13 0.23 -22.62 -20.67
C HIS A 13 -0.58 -21.99 -19.51
N SER A 14 0.02 -21.72 -18.34
CA SER A 14 -0.67 -20.91 -17.33
C SER A 14 -0.39 -19.43 -17.57
N VAL A 15 -1.44 -18.63 -17.76
CA VAL A 15 -1.39 -17.15 -17.88
C VAL A 15 -0.77 -16.49 -16.65
N LEU A 16 -0.73 -17.23 -15.53
CA LEU A 16 -0.08 -16.85 -14.29
C LEU A 16 1.38 -17.34 -14.29
N PRO A 17 2.37 -16.45 -14.04
CA PRO A 17 3.74 -16.88 -13.89
C PRO A 17 3.84 -17.77 -12.66
N ALA A 18 4.57 -18.89 -12.77
CA ALA A 18 4.88 -19.75 -11.63
C ALA A 18 5.75 -18.99 -10.61
N PHE A 19 5.10 -18.24 -9.72
CA PHE A 19 5.68 -17.55 -8.58
C PHE A 19 5.42 -18.35 -7.29
N THR A 20 6.32 -18.26 -6.33
CA THR A 20 6.16 -18.87 -5.00
C THR A 20 4.96 -18.25 -4.28
N ILE A 21 4.31 -19.03 -3.40
CA ILE A 21 3.23 -18.56 -2.51
C ILE A 21 3.57 -17.25 -1.79
N GLY A 22 4.84 -17.04 -1.39
CA GLY A 22 5.28 -15.79 -0.78
C GLY A 22 5.10 -14.56 -1.67
N VAL A 23 5.36 -14.67 -2.97
CA VAL A 23 5.19 -13.55 -3.92
C VAL A 23 3.71 -13.25 -4.12
N TRP A 24 2.86 -14.29 -4.21
CA TRP A 24 1.41 -14.12 -4.28
C TRP A 24 0.83 -13.45 -3.03
N LEU A 25 1.31 -13.81 -1.84
CA LEU A 25 0.93 -13.16 -0.59
C LEU A 25 1.35 -11.69 -0.56
N LEU A 26 2.56 -11.36 -1.03
CA LEU A 26 3.01 -9.97 -1.12
C LEU A 26 2.24 -9.17 -2.18
N MET A 27 1.81 -9.81 -3.27
CA MET A 27 0.92 -9.19 -4.25
C MET A 27 -0.45 -8.88 -3.63
N LEU A 28 -1.03 -9.84 -2.89
CA LEU A 28 -2.25 -9.63 -2.13
C LEU A 28 -2.10 -8.46 -1.14
N LEU A 29 -0.97 -8.40 -0.43
CA LEU A 29 -0.67 -7.28 0.47
C LEU A 29 -0.66 -5.93 -0.27
N THR A 30 -0.02 -5.85 -1.44
CA THR A 30 0.02 -4.61 -2.24
C THR A 30 -1.34 -4.21 -2.80
N LEU A 31 -2.19 -5.20 -3.10
CA LEU A 31 -3.58 -4.97 -3.49
C LEU A 31 -4.38 -4.38 -2.33
N LEU A 32 -4.27 -4.95 -1.14
CA LEU A 32 -4.98 -4.47 0.06
C LEU A 32 -4.51 -3.08 0.49
N PHE A 33 -3.21 -2.79 0.38
CA PHE A 33 -2.67 -1.44 0.60
C PHE A 33 -3.23 -0.43 -0.42
N GLY A 34 -3.34 -0.81 -1.70
CA GLY A 34 -3.99 0.02 -2.71
C GLY A 34 -5.46 0.25 -2.40
N PHE A 35 -6.16 -0.80 -2.00
CA PHE A 35 -7.56 -0.73 -1.61
C PHE A 35 -7.79 0.24 -0.44
N ALA A 36 -7.02 0.09 0.64
CA ALA A 36 -7.17 0.96 1.81
C ALA A 36 -6.83 2.44 1.50
N ARG A 37 -5.82 2.71 0.67
CA ARG A 37 -5.37 4.08 0.31
C ARG A 37 -6.33 4.80 -0.65
N SER A 38 -6.94 4.08 -1.56
CA SER A 38 -7.84 4.69 -2.54
C SER A 38 -9.24 4.97 -1.99
N PHE A 39 -9.54 4.47 -0.80
CA PHE A 39 -10.85 4.61 -0.19
C PHE A 39 -11.18 6.06 0.17
N GLU A 40 -10.23 6.83 0.73
CA GLU A 40 -10.48 8.21 1.13
C GLU A 40 -10.09 9.24 0.06
N THR A 41 -9.20 8.87 -0.86
CA THR A 41 -8.60 9.78 -1.86
C THR A 41 -9.63 10.62 -2.66
N PRO A 42 -10.73 10.05 -3.21
CA PRO A 42 -11.67 10.82 -4.02
C PRO A 42 -12.56 11.79 -3.21
N TYR A 43 -12.66 11.62 -1.89
CA TYR A 43 -13.59 12.36 -1.04
C TYR A 43 -13.00 13.57 -0.33
N ILE A 44 -11.69 13.83 -0.53
CA ILE A 44 -10.98 14.93 0.13
C ILE A 44 -11.61 16.28 -0.23
N ALA A 45 -11.87 16.52 -1.52
CA ALA A 45 -12.44 17.79 -1.97
C ALA A 45 -13.85 18.01 -1.37
N MET A 46 -14.68 16.97 -1.37
CA MET A 46 -16.02 17.02 -0.77
C MET A 46 -15.97 17.25 0.75
N LEU A 47 -15.00 16.68 1.46
CA LEU A 47 -14.86 16.92 2.91
C LEU A 47 -14.43 18.36 3.21
N VAL A 48 -13.51 18.92 2.42
CA VAL A 48 -13.11 20.33 2.59
C VAL A 48 -14.25 21.29 2.25
N GLU A 49 -15.03 20.96 1.22
CA GLU A 49 -16.25 21.69 0.85
C GLU A 49 -17.27 21.70 2.00
N GLN A 50 -17.47 20.58 2.69
CA GLN A 50 -18.35 20.52 3.87
C GLN A 50 -17.87 21.37 5.05
N ILE A 51 -16.57 21.65 5.16
CA ILE A 51 -16.00 22.39 6.30
C ILE A 51 -16.03 23.91 6.07
N ILE A 52 -15.72 24.38 4.86
CA ILE A 52 -15.53 25.83 4.55
C ILE A 52 -16.61 26.38 3.61
N GLY A 53 -17.32 25.51 2.89
CA GLY A 53 -18.25 25.89 1.83
C GLY A 53 -17.59 26.05 0.46
N LEU A 54 -18.42 26.07 -0.59
CA LEU A 54 -18.01 25.96 -2.00
C LEU A 54 -16.97 26.99 -2.47
N LYS A 55 -17.02 28.23 -1.95
CA LYS A 55 -16.28 29.38 -2.50
C LYS A 55 -14.77 29.30 -2.29
N GLU A 56 -14.30 28.75 -1.17
CA GLU A 56 -12.86 28.68 -0.86
C GLU A 56 -12.29 27.26 -0.87
N ALA A 57 -13.14 26.25 -1.08
CA ALA A 57 -12.74 24.84 -1.01
C ALA A 57 -11.60 24.50 -1.98
N ALA A 58 -11.66 24.98 -3.22
CA ALA A 58 -10.62 24.73 -4.24
C ALA A 58 -9.26 25.35 -3.88
N PHE A 59 -9.26 26.54 -3.28
CA PHE A 59 -8.03 27.24 -2.89
C PHE A 59 -7.34 26.51 -1.73
N TRP A 60 -8.10 26.19 -0.68
CA TRP A 60 -7.56 25.49 0.49
C TRP A 60 -7.17 24.04 0.22
N THR A 61 -7.95 23.31 -0.60
CA THR A 61 -7.55 21.96 -1.06
C THR A 61 -6.24 22.00 -1.84
N GLY A 62 -6.02 23.03 -2.68
CA GLY A 62 -4.76 23.25 -3.38
C GLY A 62 -3.58 23.44 -2.43
N ILE A 63 -3.72 24.32 -1.43
CA ILE A 63 -2.68 24.56 -0.41
C ILE A 63 -2.37 23.27 0.36
N ILE A 64 -3.38 22.55 0.84
CA ILE A 64 -3.18 21.28 1.57
C ILE A 64 -2.48 20.25 0.68
N SER A 65 -2.88 20.16 -0.59
CA SER A 65 -2.26 19.23 -1.54
C SER A 65 -0.79 19.55 -1.77
N ALA A 66 -0.41 20.84 -1.82
CA ALA A 66 0.99 21.25 -1.91
C ALA A 66 1.81 20.79 -0.69
N PHE A 67 1.30 21.00 0.52
CA PHE A 67 1.96 20.51 1.75
C PHE A 67 2.06 18.98 1.78
N VAL A 68 1.01 18.29 1.36
CA VAL A 68 0.98 16.83 1.22
C VAL A 68 2.05 16.34 0.24
N SER A 69 2.22 16.99 -0.91
CA SER A 69 3.25 16.63 -1.90
C SER A 69 4.65 16.80 -1.34
N VAL A 70 4.93 17.90 -0.65
CA VAL A 70 6.22 18.12 0.04
C VAL A 70 6.45 17.06 1.11
N GLY A 71 5.43 16.77 1.93
CA GLY A 71 5.49 15.73 2.96
C GLY A 71 5.78 14.34 2.36
N SER A 72 5.10 13.98 1.27
CA SER A 72 5.32 12.71 0.58
C SER A 72 6.70 12.62 -0.08
N MET A 73 7.23 13.74 -0.58
CA MET A 73 8.60 13.80 -1.14
C MET A 73 9.64 13.53 -0.05
N LEU A 74 9.52 14.21 1.09
CA LEU A 74 10.41 13.99 2.24
C LEU A 74 10.29 12.56 2.78
N SER A 75 9.07 12.02 2.81
CA SER A 75 8.79 10.63 3.17
C SER A 75 9.61 9.64 2.34
N GLY A 76 9.63 9.83 1.01
CA GLY A 76 10.36 8.95 0.10
C GLY A 76 11.86 8.90 0.41
N ILE A 77 12.46 10.04 0.76
CA ILE A 77 13.88 10.14 1.12
C ILE A 77 14.13 9.49 2.48
N ILE A 78 13.37 9.89 3.51
CA ILE A 78 13.58 9.49 4.90
C ILE A 78 13.26 7.99 5.08
N ILE A 79 12.04 7.59 4.72
CA ILE A 79 11.59 6.21 4.88
C ILE A 79 12.29 5.30 3.89
N GLY A 80 12.64 5.79 2.69
CA GLY A 80 13.50 5.05 1.76
C GLY A 80 14.84 4.69 2.41
N TYR A 81 15.53 5.66 3.00
CA TYR A 81 16.77 5.43 3.74
C TYR A 81 16.61 4.44 4.91
N PHE A 82 15.56 4.61 5.72
CA PHE A 82 15.28 3.69 6.82
C PHE A 82 14.88 2.30 6.34
N SER A 83 14.22 2.19 5.19
CA SER A 83 13.81 0.91 4.61
C SER A 83 15.01 0.03 4.29
N ASP A 84 16.17 0.63 4.01
CA ASP A 84 17.40 -0.09 3.71
C ASP A 84 18.04 -0.72 4.96
N ARG A 85 17.92 -0.07 6.12
CA ARG A 85 18.59 -0.48 7.36
C ARG A 85 17.69 -1.23 8.34
N ILE A 86 16.39 -0.95 8.34
CA ILE A 86 15.42 -1.50 9.30
C ILE A 86 14.66 -2.67 8.67
N ARG A 87 14.22 -3.62 9.51
CA ARG A 87 13.36 -4.73 9.05
C ARG A 87 12.03 -4.18 8.53
N PRO A 88 11.52 -4.65 7.37
CA PRO A 88 10.29 -4.14 6.76
C PRO A 88 9.08 -4.09 7.70
N LEU A 89 8.92 -5.13 8.54
CA LEU A 89 7.87 -5.20 9.56
C LEU A 89 7.98 -4.12 10.63
N GLN A 90 9.19 -3.82 11.12
CA GLN A 90 9.41 -2.81 12.14
C GLN A 90 9.16 -1.39 11.62
N LEU A 91 9.20 -1.19 10.30
CA LEU A 91 8.90 0.09 9.67
C LEU A 91 7.42 0.21 9.25
N LEU A 92 6.83 -0.84 8.68
CA LEU A 92 5.44 -0.81 8.22
C LEU A 92 4.43 -0.71 9.35
N ILE A 93 4.61 -1.40 10.47
CA ILE A 93 3.67 -1.37 11.60
C ILE A 93 3.47 0.06 12.15
N PRO A 94 4.53 0.81 12.53
CA PRO A 94 4.34 2.18 13.01
C PRO A 94 3.78 3.09 11.91
N ILE A 95 4.17 2.90 10.65
CA ILE A 95 3.58 3.65 9.52
C ILE A 95 2.06 3.46 9.47
N MET A 96 1.60 2.21 9.53
CA MET A 96 0.17 1.89 9.48
C MET A 96 -0.57 2.39 10.72
N ALA A 97 0.03 2.29 11.90
CA ALA A 97 -0.55 2.79 13.15
C ALA A 97 -0.76 4.31 13.11
N VAL A 98 0.26 5.07 12.71
CA VAL A 98 0.16 6.53 12.56
C VAL A 98 -0.86 6.88 11.47
N THR A 99 -0.86 6.15 10.36
CA THR A 99 -1.85 6.32 9.28
C THR A 99 -3.28 6.15 9.82
N CYS A 100 -3.54 5.11 10.62
CA CYS A 100 -4.85 4.88 11.24
C CYS A 100 -5.27 6.04 12.16
N ILE A 101 -4.37 6.51 13.02
CA ILE A 101 -4.66 7.63 13.95
C ILE A 101 -4.96 8.91 13.16
N THR A 102 -4.14 9.22 12.16
CA THR A 102 -4.34 10.41 11.33
C THR A 102 -5.62 10.33 10.49
N LEU A 103 -6.02 9.16 10.00
CA LEU A 103 -7.29 8.98 9.29
C LEU A 103 -8.50 9.19 10.21
N PHE A 104 -8.44 8.68 11.44
CA PHE A 104 -9.48 8.92 12.43
C PHE A 104 -9.57 10.42 12.76
N LEU A 105 -8.43 11.08 12.94
CA LEU A 105 -8.38 12.51 13.20
C LEU A 105 -8.98 13.32 12.04
N GLN A 106 -8.67 12.95 10.78
CA GLN A 106 -9.27 13.55 9.58
C GLN A 106 -10.78 13.36 9.54
N ALA A 107 -11.29 12.16 9.88
CA ALA A 107 -12.72 11.88 9.90
C ALA A 107 -13.49 12.71 10.94
N SER A 108 -12.86 12.98 12.08
CA SER A 108 -13.41 13.80 13.17
C SER A 108 -13.14 15.30 13.01
N ALA A 109 -12.36 15.71 12.01
CA ALA A 109 -11.91 17.09 11.88
C ALA A 109 -13.07 18.04 11.54
N THR A 110 -13.31 19.01 12.42
CA THR A 110 -14.21 20.15 12.18
C THR A 110 -13.49 21.38 11.68
N ASN A 111 -12.16 21.44 11.85
CA ASN A 111 -11.33 22.56 11.43
C ASN A 111 -10.40 22.17 10.28
N LEU A 112 -10.22 23.07 9.31
CA LEU A 112 -9.33 22.85 8.17
C LEU A 112 -7.88 22.63 8.61
N TRP A 113 -7.39 23.37 9.60
CA TRP A 113 -6.03 23.22 10.10
C TRP A 113 -5.76 21.82 10.64
N VAL A 114 -6.71 21.26 11.40
CA VAL A 114 -6.62 19.89 11.93
C VAL A 114 -6.60 18.89 10.77
N PHE A 115 -7.47 19.08 9.77
CA PHE A 115 -7.50 18.23 8.57
C PHE A 115 -6.20 18.32 7.75
N GLY A 116 -5.72 19.52 7.44
CA GLY A 116 -4.52 19.74 6.63
C GLY A 116 -3.24 19.22 7.29
N ILE A 117 -3.06 19.46 8.59
CA ILE A 117 -1.89 18.97 9.35
C ILE A 117 -1.93 17.45 9.43
N SER A 118 -3.07 16.87 9.83
CA SER A 118 -3.21 15.41 9.93
C SER A 118 -3.01 14.71 8.59
N ARG A 119 -3.50 15.29 7.49
CA ARG A 119 -3.26 14.80 6.12
C ARG A 119 -1.78 14.86 5.75
N THR A 120 -1.11 15.98 6.03
CA THR A 120 0.32 16.15 5.72
C THR A 120 1.16 15.14 6.50
N VAL A 121 0.88 14.95 7.79
CA VAL A 121 1.55 13.94 8.64
C VAL A 121 1.30 12.53 8.11
N MET A 122 0.05 12.22 7.72
CA MET A 122 -0.29 10.93 7.14
C MET A 122 0.57 10.63 5.90
N PHE A 123 0.68 11.56 4.95
CA PHE A 123 1.49 11.36 3.75
C PHE A 123 2.99 11.37 4.01
N PHE A 124 3.45 12.15 4.99
CA PHE A 124 4.84 12.12 5.42
C PHE A 124 5.24 10.74 5.95
N VAL A 125 4.33 10.02 6.59
CA VAL A 125 4.60 8.68 7.11
C VAL A 125 4.28 7.58 6.08
N PHE A 126 3.22 7.74 5.29
CA PHE A 126 2.78 6.72 4.34
C PHE A 126 3.52 6.77 3.00
N GLY A 127 4.09 7.92 2.60
CA GLY A 127 4.69 8.14 1.29
C GLY A 127 5.79 7.13 0.91
N GLY A 128 6.64 6.75 1.86
CA GLY A 128 7.71 5.77 1.66
C GLY A 128 7.33 4.30 1.85
N SER A 129 6.07 3.99 2.18
CA SER A 129 5.61 2.59 2.34
C SER A 129 5.76 1.77 1.05
N SER A 130 5.63 2.41 -0.11
CA SER A 130 5.81 1.79 -1.43
C SER A 130 7.23 1.29 -1.65
N ALA A 131 8.25 2.03 -1.19
CA ALA A 131 9.65 1.63 -1.25
C ALA A 131 9.92 0.39 -0.40
N VAL A 132 9.33 0.31 0.81
CA VAL A 132 9.46 -0.86 1.70
C VAL A 132 8.88 -2.11 1.04
N LEU A 133 7.69 -2.01 0.44
CA LEU A 133 7.04 -3.11 -0.27
C LEU A 133 7.82 -3.52 -1.52
N MET A 134 8.37 -2.56 -2.28
CA MET A 134 9.24 -2.86 -3.43
C MET A 134 10.53 -3.55 -3.00
N LYS A 135 11.16 -3.13 -1.90
CA LYS A 135 12.34 -3.78 -1.33
C LYS A 135 12.02 -5.23 -0.96
N LEU A 136 10.90 -5.46 -0.26
CA LEU A 136 10.45 -6.79 0.16
C LEU A 136 10.18 -7.72 -1.04
N MET A 137 9.56 -7.19 -2.10
CA MET A 137 9.35 -7.91 -3.36
C MET A 137 10.65 -8.18 -4.11
N SER A 138 11.59 -7.23 -4.09
CA SER A 138 12.88 -7.39 -4.75
C SER A 138 13.73 -8.48 -4.10
N ASN A 139 13.65 -8.60 -2.78
CA ASN A 139 14.38 -9.61 -2.00
C ASN A 139 13.82 -11.00 -2.26
N THR A 140 12.51 -11.14 -2.44
CA THR A 140 11.84 -12.44 -2.67
C THR A 140 11.85 -12.90 -4.13
N THR A 141 12.27 -12.04 -5.07
CA THR A 141 12.18 -12.31 -6.52
C THR A 141 13.56 -12.48 -7.20
N PRO A 142 13.77 -13.57 -7.98
CA PRO A 142 14.97 -13.75 -8.78
C PRO A 142 15.19 -12.63 -9.81
N LYS A 143 16.44 -12.18 -10.00
CA LYS A 143 16.80 -11.04 -10.87
C LYS A 143 16.17 -11.10 -12.26
N ARG A 144 16.09 -12.29 -12.86
CA ARG A 144 15.53 -12.53 -14.20
C ARG A 144 14.01 -12.29 -14.33
N LYS A 145 13.25 -12.35 -13.24
CA LYS A 145 11.77 -12.20 -13.25
C LYS A 145 11.28 -10.93 -12.53
N ARG A 146 12.19 -10.07 -12.06
CA ARG A 146 11.84 -8.85 -11.32
C ARG A 146 10.91 -7.92 -12.09
N GLY A 147 11.18 -7.68 -13.38
CA GLY A 147 10.33 -6.83 -14.23
C GLY A 147 8.88 -7.29 -14.27
N ALA A 148 8.65 -8.60 -14.50
CA ALA A 148 7.31 -9.18 -14.48
C ALA A 148 6.64 -9.03 -13.11
N VAL A 149 7.33 -9.37 -12.02
CA VAL A 149 6.78 -9.25 -10.65
C VAL A 149 6.40 -7.81 -10.31
N PHE A 150 7.23 -6.83 -10.67
CA PHE A 150 6.91 -5.43 -10.44
C PHE A 150 5.71 -4.96 -11.27
N GLY A 151 5.56 -5.46 -12.50
CA GLY A 151 4.38 -5.26 -13.33
C GLY A 151 3.11 -5.81 -12.67
N TYR A 152 3.11 -7.10 -12.32
CA TYR A 152 1.96 -7.74 -11.65
C TYR A 152 1.61 -7.08 -10.31
N ARG A 153 2.60 -6.68 -9.51
CA ARG A 153 2.37 -5.91 -8.28
C ARG A 153 1.71 -4.56 -8.59
N SER A 154 2.14 -3.86 -9.64
CA SER A 154 1.49 -2.61 -10.07
C SER A 154 0.04 -2.86 -10.45
N THR A 155 -0.22 -3.92 -11.22
CA THR A 155 -1.59 -4.32 -11.59
C THR A 155 -2.43 -4.64 -10.36
N ALA A 156 -1.90 -5.41 -9.42
CA ALA A 156 -2.59 -5.75 -8.16
C ALA A 156 -2.96 -4.49 -7.36
N HIS A 157 -2.04 -3.53 -7.26
CA HIS A 157 -2.28 -2.25 -6.60
C HIS A 157 -3.39 -1.43 -7.28
N ASN A 158 -3.35 -1.33 -8.61
CA ASN A 158 -4.37 -0.59 -9.37
C ASN A 158 -5.74 -1.27 -9.30
N ILE A 159 -5.81 -2.60 -9.35
CA ILE A 159 -7.05 -3.36 -9.14
C ILE A 159 -7.62 -3.05 -7.76
N GLY A 160 -6.80 -3.12 -6.70
CA GLY A 160 -7.24 -2.78 -5.35
C GLY A 160 -7.77 -1.34 -5.27
N SER A 161 -7.07 -0.40 -5.89
CA SER A 161 -7.45 1.01 -5.93
C SER A 161 -8.80 1.23 -6.63
N MET A 162 -9.03 0.55 -7.75
CA MET A 162 -10.25 0.66 -8.55
C MET A 162 -11.46 0.10 -7.81
N ILE A 163 -11.30 -1.07 -7.17
CA ILE A 163 -12.35 -1.69 -6.35
C ILE A 163 -12.65 -0.78 -5.15
N ALA A 164 -11.64 -0.20 -4.50
CA ALA A 164 -11.84 0.70 -3.38
C ALA A 164 -12.67 1.94 -3.73
N SER A 165 -12.37 2.63 -4.83
CA SER A 165 -13.15 3.81 -5.25
C SER A 165 -14.62 3.48 -5.45
N PHE A 166 -14.93 2.30 -6.00
CA PHE A 166 -16.30 1.82 -6.18
C PHE A 166 -17.00 1.58 -4.82
N PHE A 167 -16.37 0.82 -3.92
CA PHE A 167 -16.94 0.54 -2.59
C PHE A 167 -17.01 1.78 -1.71
N ALA A 168 -16.07 2.70 -1.83
CA ALA A 168 -16.06 3.94 -1.08
C ALA A 168 -17.26 4.82 -1.44
N GLY A 169 -17.64 4.89 -2.72
CA GLY A 169 -18.88 5.56 -3.14
C GLY A 169 -20.13 4.91 -2.57
N TRP A 170 -20.15 3.57 -2.52
CA TRP A 170 -21.26 2.86 -1.91
C TRP A 170 -21.38 3.14 -0.40
N VAL A 171 -20.26 3.16 0.33
CA VAL A 171 -20.27 3.47 1.77
C VAL A 171 -20.77 4.89 2.03
N VAL A 172 -20.28 5.88 1.27
CA VAL A 172 -20.75 7.27 1.39
C VAL A 172 -22.24 7.38 1.07
N PHE A 173 -22.73 6.65 0.07
CA PHE A 173 -24.15 6.63 -0.29
C PHE A 173 -25.04 6.07 0.84
N ILE A 174 -24.65 4.96 1.47
CA ILE A 174 -25.42 4.35 2.57
C ILE A 174 -25.42 5.24 3.81
N CYS A 175 -24.24 5.73 4.21
CA CYS A 175 -24.09 6.50 5.44
C CYS A 175 -24.50 7.98 5.28
N LYS A 176 -24.70 8.46 4.05
CA LYS A 176 -25.03 9.85 3.68
C LYS A 176 -24.05 10.89 4.23
N ASP A 177 -22.84 10.47 4.60
CA ASP A 177 -21.79 11.33 5.15
C ASP A 177 -20.45 10.97 4.50
N VAL A 178 -19.73 11.98 4.04
CA VAL A 178 -18.41 11.88 3.43
C VAL A 178 -17.37 11.41 4.46
N ARG A 179 -17.56 11.75 5.74
CA ARG A 179 -16.68 11.33 6.84
C ARG A 179 -16.66 9.81 7.03
N SER A 180 -17.74 9.12 6.65
CA SER A 180 -17.83 7.65 6.73
C SER A 180 -16.74 6.96 5.90
N ALA A 181 -16.31 7.57 4.78
CA ALA A 181 -15.23 7.03 3.96
C ALA A 181 -13.89 7.02 4.71
N PHE A 182 -13.60 8.07 5.47
CA PHE A 182 -12.37 8.18 6.27
C PHE A 182 -12.39 7.20 7.45
N TYR A 183 -13.53 7.03 8.13
CA TYR A 183 -13.67 6.02 9.17
C TYR A 183 -13.51 4.60 8.62
N ALA A 184 -14.11 4.29 7.47
CA ALA A 184 -13.95 3.00 6.82
C ALA A 184 -12.48 2.75 6.42
N ALA A 185 -11.79 3.73 5.85
CA ALA A 185 -10.36 3.65 5.53
C ALA A 185 -9.49 3.39 6.78
N ALA A 186 -9.80 4.06 7.90
CA ALA A 186 -9.11 3.87 9.18
C ALA A 186 -9.29 2.43 9.69
N ILE A 187 -10.53 1.93 9.70
CA ILE A 187 -10.85 0.56 10.14
C ILE A 187 -10.17 -0.47 9.24
N LEU A 188 -10.22 -0.27 7.92
CA LEU A 188 -9.54 -1.13 6.94
C LEU A 188 -8.03 -1.17 7.20
N MET A 189 -7.40 -0.03 7.45
CA MET A 189 -5.96 0.00 7.78
C MET A 189 -5.66 -0.68 9.11
N LEU A 190 -6.50 -0.50 10.13
CA LEU A 190 -6.34 -1.16 11.42
C LEU A 190 -6.40 -2.69 11.28
N VAL A 191 -7.38 -3.21 10.54
CA VAL A 191 -7.50 -4.65 10.25
C VAL A 191 -6.33 -5.15 9.39
N LEU A 192 -5.77 -4.30 8.53
CA LEU A 192 -4.65 -4.66 7.68
C LEU A 192 -3.35 -4.85 8.46
N ILE A 193 -3.18 -4.25 9.64
CA ILE A 193 -1.96 -4.39 10.48
C ILE A 193 -1.67 -5.86 10.82
N PRO A 194 -2.54 -6.62 11.52
CA PRO A 194 -2.28 -8.01 11.86
C PRO A 194 -2.13 -8.89 10.61
N LEU A 195 -2.90 -8.61 9.55
CA LEU A 195 -2.81 -9.33 8.30
C LEU A 195 -1.45 -9.12 7.61
N THR A 196 -0.93 -7.89 7.61
CA THR A 196 0.40 -7.55 7.11
C THR A 196 1.47 -8.31 7.88
N VAL A 197 1.34 -8.37 9.21
CA VAL A 197 2.27 -9.14 10.04
C VAL A 197 2.27 -10.61 9.68
N TRP A 198 1.08 -11.21 9.53
CA TRP A 198 0.91 -12.60 9.16
C TRP A 198 1.46 -12.91 7.76
N ILE A 199 1.11 -12.09 6.76
CA ILE A 199 1.57 -12.24 5.37
C ILE A 199 3.10 -12.17 5.31
N ILE A 200 3.71 -11.14 5.91
CA ILE A 200 5.17 -10.95 5.80
C ILE A 200 5.90 -12.09 6.53
N ARG A 201 5.45 -12.50 7.72
CA ARG A 201 6.04 -13.65 8.43
C ARG A 201 5.95 -14.93 7.60
N ARG A 202 4.79 -15.18 6.97
CA ARG A 202 4.58 -16.38 6.15
C ARG A 202 5.33 -16.32 4.82
N ALA A 203 5.47 -15.14 4.22
CA ALA A 203 6.26 -14.95 3.01
C ALA A 203 7.75 -15.16 3.26
N MET A 204 8.25 -14.70 4.42
CA MET A 204 9.66 -14.90 4.82
C MET A 204 9.97 -16.32 5.34
N SER A 205 8.95 -17.07 5.81
CA SER A 205 9.15 -18.45 6.29
C SER A 205 9.18 -19.51 5.19
N GLN A 206 8.81 -19.15 3.95
CA GLN A 206 8.91 -20.09 2.82
C GLN A 206 10.37 -20.20 2.38
N PRO A 207 10.90 -21.42 2.13
CA PRO A 207 12.24 -21.58 1.62
C PRO A 207 12.38 -20.78 0.32
N PHE A 208 13.34 -19.85 0.32
CA PHE A 208 13.71 -19.09 -0.85
C PHE A 208 13.95 -20.08 -1.99
N TYR A 209 13.27 -19.90 -3.13
CA TYR A 209 13.74 -20.51 -4.36
C TYR A 209 15.00 -19.75 -4.78
N ILE A 210 16.10 -20.00 -4.09
CA ILE A 210 17.43 -19.82 -4.65
C ILE A 210 17.48 -20.83 -5.78
N ALA A 211 17.05 -20.41 -6.97
CA ALA A 211 17.51 -21.05 -8.18
C ALA A 211 19.03 -20.80 -8.23
N HIS A 212 19.80 -21.60 -7.49
CA HIS A 212 21.13 -21.95 -7.95
C HIS A 212 20.90 -22.70 -9.26
N SER A 213 20.86 -21.93 -10.34
CA SER A 213 21.67 -22.19 -11.52
C SER A 213 22.95 -22.96 -11.26
N PRO A 214 23.09 -24.30 -11.37
CA PRO A 214 24.42 -24.88 -11.38
C PRO A 214 24.99 -24.70 -12.80
N PHE A 215 25.29 -23.48 -13.22
CA PHE A 215 25.98 -23.23 -14.49
C PHE A 215 26.69 -21.86 -14.49
N ARG A 216 27.88 -21.84 -13.90
CA ARG A 216 29.13 -21.31 -14.49
C ARG A 216 30.26 -21.40 -13.48
N GLN A 217 31.01 -22.51 -13.54
CA GLN A 217 32.46 -22.42 -13.59
C GLN A 217 32.82 -22.84 -15.01
N GLN A 218 33.11 -21.83 -15.83
CA GLN A 218 34.10 -21.92 -16.90
C GLN A 218 35.18 -20.93 -16.53
#